data_AF-A0A261PYD1-F1
#
_entry.id   AF-A0A261PYD1-F1
#
_cell.length_a   1.000
_cell.length_b   1.000
_cell.length_c   1.000
_cell.angle_alpha   90.00
_cell.angle_beta   90.00
_cell.angle_gamma   90.00
#
_symmetry.space_group_name_H-M   'P 1'
#
loop_
_entity.id
_entity.type
_entity.pdbx_description
1 polymer ?
#
loop_
_entity_poly.entity_id
_entity_poly.type
_entity_poly.pdbx_seq_one_letter_code
_entity_poly.pdbx_strand_id
1 'polypeptide(L)'
;MNSSRIYSSEIRKPLGFFSVSLDGTFVDCSFHLLQFTTYSAASLVGKSIRNVFTPETAQWIEQAIEQSAPTARGLLITQNGVKIDITCEITREEQSIRFTYAERVEIPKSVLSEEWSLMSKVVSHDLREPLRKILLYIDMIRGNTQNVITPDSRMLLQVTNDLSYQAMQLLDAIQLYISFAHATRRTLRPVNLNEVLNKSWHKVQEENGLSAQILTATKLPVVWGHSDTLQALFYQLLDNAVKFSSPERPLQIAIETSETEQNMVQIRVQDNGLGFDPAYQTDVFQLFKQLNRNTAGCGAGLAISQKIVESHRGNIQAQTQIGEGTTITLTLPEASKVQLN
;
A
#
# COMPACT_ATOMS: atom_id res chain seq x y z
N MET A 1 12.97 -1.87 43.78
CA MET A 1 13.67 -0.91 42.90
C MET A 1 14.53 -1.70 41.93
N ASN A 2 14.01 -1.95 40.72
CA ASN A 2 14.81 -2.22 39.52
C ASN A 2 13.83 -2.21 38.34
N SER A 3 13.87 -1.14 37.58
CA SER A 3 13.07 -0.97 36.38
C SER A 3 13.93 -0.30 35.30
N SER A 4 13.79 -0.86 34.10
CA SER A 4 13.89 -0.18 32.80
C SER A 4 15.27 0.34 32.36
N ARG A 5 16.01 -0.53 31.64
CA ARG A 5 16.73 -0.13 30.42
C ARG A 5 15.89 -0.56 29.22
N ILE A 6 15.10 0.38 28.71
CA ILE A 6 14.31 0.21 27.49
C ILE A 6 15.26 0.45 26.31
N TYR A 7 15.22 -0.48 25.36
CA TYR A 7 15.82 -0.39 24.04
C TYR A 7 15.37 0.90 23.33
N SER A 8 16.28 1.85 23.14
CA SER A 8 16.13 2.91 22.14
C SER A 8 16.72 2.42 20.81
N SER A 9 15.97 1.60 20.08
CA SER A 9 16.27 1.36 18.66
C SER A 9 15.72 2.55 17.87
N GLU A 10 16.57 3.56 17.66
CA GLU A 10 16.30 4.62 16.69
C GLU A 10 16.01 3.98 15.34
N ILE A 11 14.77 4.14 14.87
CA ILE A 11 14.32 3.74 13.55
C ILE A 11 15.12 4.59 12.54
N ARG A 12 16.16 4.00 11.94
CA ARG A 12 16.93 4.65 10.86
C ARG A 12 15.97 4.94 9.70
N LYS A 13 15.73 6.23 9.43
CA LYS A 13 15.03 6.71 8.23
C LYS A 13 15.65 6.07 6.98
N PRO A 14 14.88 5.79 5.91
CA PRO A 14 15.47 5.35 4.66
C PRO A 14 16.33 6.50 4.12
N LEU A 15 17.65 6.37 4.26
CA LEU A 15 18.59 7.34 3.72
C LEU A 15 18.68 7.07 2.21
N GLY A 16 18.32 8.06 1.40
CA GLY A 16 18.76 8.08 0.01
C GLY A 16 20.28 8.18 -0.02
N PHE A 17 20.95 7.62 -1.04
CA PHE A 17 22.38 7.83 -1.19
C PHE A 17 22.77 7.95 -2.65
N PHE A 18 23.90 8.58 -2.89
CA PHE A 18 24.62 8.48 -4.15
C PHE A 18 26.13 8.60 -3.90
N SER A 19 26.90 7.87 -4.68
CA SER A 19 28.35 7.92 -4.66
C SER A 19 28.85 8.57 -5.94
N VAL A 20 29.78 9.50 -5.80
CA VAL A 20 30.42 10.20 -6.91
C VAL A 20 31.91 9.96 -6.85
N SER A 21 32.54 9.67 -7.98
CA SER A 21 34.00 9.61 -8.10
C SER A 21 34.61 11.01 -7.95
N LEU A 22 35.93 11.08 -7.74
CA LEU A 22 36.63 12.36 -7.55
C LEU A 22 36.57 13.29 -8.77
N ASP A 23 36.34 12.75 -9.96
CA ASP A 23 36.13 13.48 -11.22
C ASP A 23 34.65 13.84 -11.48
N GLY A 24 33.77 13.62 -10.50
CA GLY A 24 32.37 14.08 -10.59
C GLY A 24 31.45 13.16 -11.39
N THR A 25 31.75 11.87 -11.49
CA THR A 25 30.88 10.88 -12.15
C THR A 25 30.16 10.00 -11.14
N PHE A 26 28.91 9.62 -11.42
CA PHE A 26 28.17 8.71 -10.54
C PHE A 26 28.79 7.31 -10.54
N VAL A 27 29.11 6.80 -9.36
CA VAL A 27 29.62 5.44 -9.16
C VAL A 27 28.51 4.50 -8.69
N ASP A 28 27.61 5.00 -7.84
CA ASP A 28 26.52 4.23 -7.26
C ASP A 28 25.37 5.15 -6.83
N CYS A 29 24.15 4.64 -6.71
CA CYS A 29 23.02 5.40 -6.20
C CYS A 29 21.91 4.51 -5.65
N SER A 30 21.15 5.03 -4.69
CA SER A 30 19.94 4.38 -4.22
C SER A 30 18.81 4.55 -5.24
N PHE A 31 17.88 3.58 -5.24
CA PHE A 31 16.64 3.67 -6.00
C PHE A 31 15.85 4.94 -5.69
N HIS A 32 15.96 5.46 -4.47
CA HIS A 32 15.37 6.73 -4.05
C HIS A 32 15.82 7.90 -4.92
N LEU A 33 17.10 8.00 -5.28
CA LEU A 33 17.57 9.09 -6.16
C LEU A 33 16.92 8.99 -7.55
N LEU A 34 16.76 7.78 -8.07
CA LEU A 34 16.24 7.55 -9.42
C LEU A 34 14.83 8.08 -9.61
N GLN A 35 14.00 8.06 -8.56
CA GLN A 35 12.62 8.57 -8.59
C GLN A 35 12.53 10.06 -8.97
N PHE A 36 13.60 10.82 -8.76
CA PHE A 36 13.66 12.25 -9.05
C PHE A 36 14.39 12.57 -10.35
N THR A 37 15.03 11.57 -10.95
CA THR A 37 15.76 11.72 -12.21
C THR A 37 14.97 11.08 -13.36
N THR A 38 15.25 11.49 -14.59
CA THR A 38 14.73 10.82 -15.79
C THR A 38 15.53 9.58 -16.19
N TYR A 39 16.51 9.18 -15.36
CA TYR A 39 17.48 8.13 -15.67
C TYR A 39 17.17 6.84 -14.90
N SER A 40 17.47 5.71 -15.54
CA SER A 40 17.54 4.40 -14.86
C SER A 40 18.92 4.21 -14.18
N ALA A 41 19.01 3.31 -13.20
CA ALA A 41 20.27 3.00 -12.49
C ALA A 41 21.43 2.72 -13.46
N ALA A 42 21.19 1.85 -14.45
CA ALA A 42 22.18 1.45 -15.45
C ALA A 42 22.62 2.59 -16.38
N SER A 43 21.77 3.62 -16.53
CA SER A 43 22.10 4.81 -17.34
C SER A 43 22.70 5.95 -16.53
N LEU A 44 22.55 5.94 -15.20
CA LEU A 44 23.03 7.01 -14.32
C LEU A 44 24.48 6.79 -13.89
N VAL A 45 24.85 5.54 -13.57
CA VAL A 45 26.24 5.17 -13.26
C VAL A 45 27.14 5.45 -14.46
N GLY A 46 28.26 6.13 -14.24
CA GLY A 46 29.21 6.59 -15.26
C GLY A 46 28.86 7.94 -15.91
N LYS A 47 27.71 8.56 -15.59
CA LYS A 47 27.40 9.91 -16.05
C LYS A 47 27.98 10.97 -15.11
N SER A 48 28.37 12.11 -15.68
CA SER A 48 28.72 13.29 -14.90
C SER A 48 27.51 13.84 -14.15
N ILE A 49 27.72 14.28 -12.90
CA ILE A 49 26.71 14.99 -12.10
C ILE A 49 26.13 16.21 -12.82
N ARG A 50 26.90 16.85 -13.71
CA ARG A 50 26.48 18.00 -14.51
C ARG A 50 25.40 17.69 -15.54
N ASN A 51 25.25 16.42 -15.92
CA ASN A 51 24.22 15.96 -16.86
C ASN A 51 22.91 15.56 -16.17
N VAL A 52 22.89 15.56 -14.84
CA VAL A 52 21.79 15.06 -14.01
C VAL A 52 21.22 16.17 -13.15
N PHE A 53 22.09 16.99 -12.58
CA PHE A 53 21.74 18.15 -11.76
C PHE A 53 21.96 19.47 -12.49
N THR A 54 21.35 20.53 -11.98
CA THR A 54 21.61 21.90 -12.44
C THR A 54 23.05 22.31 -12.13
N PRO A 55 23.58 23.35 -12.81
CA PRO A 55 24.92 23.85 -12.55
C PRO A 55 25.15 24.25 -11.08
N GLU A 56 24.13 24.80 -10.41
CA GLU A 56 24.17 25.19 -9.00
C GLU A 56 24.39 23.97 -8.09
N THR A 57 23.62 22.91 -8.29
CA THR A 57 23.74 21.68 -7.52
C THR A 57 25.04 20.93 -7.82
N ALA A 58 25.48 20.90 -9.09
CA ALA A 58 26.74 20.27 -9.46
C ALA A 58 27.94 20.99 -8.80
N GLN A 59 27.96 22.33 -8.81
CA GLN A 59 28.98 23.12 -8.13
C GLN A 59 28.99 22.88 -6.62
N TRP A 60 27.81 22.78 -6.00
CA TRP A 60 27.70 22.47 -4.58
C TRP A 60 28.28 21.08 -4.25
N ILE A 61 28.00 20.05 -5.07
CA ILE A 61 28.56 18.71 -4.90
C ILE A 61 30.10 18.73 -5.07
N GLU A 62 30.62 19.42 -6.09
CA GLU A 62 32.06 19.54 -6.33
C GLU A 62 32.78 20.24 -5.18
N GLN A 63 32.19 21.33 -4.65
CA GLN A 63 32.72 22.01 -3.47
C GLN A 63 32.71 21.08 -2.23
N ALA A 64 31.67 20.28 -2.07
CA ALA A 64 31.58 19.30 -0.98
C ALA A 64 32.64 18.20 -1.11
N ILE A 65 32.98 17.80 -2.33
CA ILE A 65 34.08 16.86 -2.65
C ILE A 65 35.43 17.48 -2.27
N GLU A 66 35.67 18.74 -2.64
CA GLU A 66 36.93 19.44 -2.36
C GLU A 66 37.14 19.74 -0.87
N GLN A 67 36.09 20.18 -0.17
CA GLN A 67 36.19 20.63 1.22
C GLN A 67 36.21 19.49 2.25
N SER A 68 35.95 18.25 1.84
CA SER A 68 35.89 17.06 2.72
C SER A 68 35.05 17.29 3.99
N ALA A 69 33.96 18.07 3.87
CA ALA A 69 33.07 18.36 4.99
C ALA A 69 32.32 17.08 5.40
N PRO A 70 32.28 16.70 6.69
CA PRO A 70 31.63 15.46 7.11
C PRO A 70 30.11 15.50 6.97
N THR A 71 29.53 16.70 6.97
CA THR A 71 28.10 16.92 6.75
C THR A 71 27.89 18.16 5.90
N ALA A 72 26.92 18.10 4.99
CA ALA A 72 26.52 19.25 4.19
C ALA A 72 25.00 19.32 4.06
N ARG A 73 24.48 20.54 3.98
CA ARG A 73 23.08 20.83 3.70
C ARG A 73 22.99 21.53 2.36
N GLY A 74 22.00 21.13 1.57
CA GLY A 74 21.87 21.66 0.22
C GLY A 74 20.52 21.29 -0.40
N LEU A 75 20.22 21.98 -1.49
CA LEU A 75 19.06 21.72 -2.32
C LEU A 75 19.55 21.02 -3.59
N LEU A 76 19.19 19.76 -3.78
CA LEU A 76 19.44 19.09 -5.06
C LEU A 76 18.36 19.53 -6.05
N ILE A 77 18.78 20.12 -7.16
CA ILE A 77 17.91 20.48 -8.26
C ILE A 77 18.33 19.65 -9.46
N THR A 78 17.42 18.82 -9.93
CA THR A 78 17.59 17.99 -11.12
C THR A 78 17.28 18.79 -12.40
N GLN A 79 17.80 18.38 -13.55
CA GLN A 79 17.61 19.12 -14.81
C GLN A 79 16.13 19.21 -15.26
N ASN A 80 15.28 18.29 -14.83
CA ASN A 80 13.83 18.32 -15.09
C ASN A 80 13.06 19.21 -14.07
N GLY A 81 13.76 19.91 -13.18
CA GLY A 81 13.18 20.89 -12.26
C GLY A 81 12.71 20.33 -10.91
N VAL A 82 12.94 19.05 -10.61
CA VAL A 82 12.61 18.48 -9.29
C VAL A 82 13.62 18.96 -8.24
N LYS A 83 13.11 19.46 -7.11
CA LYS A 83 13.90 20.03 -6.00
C LYS A 83 13.80 19.15 -4.77
N ILE A 84 14.94 18.81 -4.16
CA ILE A 84 15.02 17.93 -2.98
C ILE A 84 15.85 18.63 -1.91
N ASP A 85 15.23 19.00 -0.79
CA ASP A 85 15.95 19.54 0.37
C ASP A 85 16.59 18.38 1.13
N ILE A 86 17.93 18.38 1.18
CA ILE A 86 18.71 17.30 1.75
C ILE A 86 19.64 17.78 2.85
N THR A 87 19.73 16.96 3.90
CA THR A 87 20.90 16.92 4.79
C THR A 87 21.66 15.66 4.48
N CYS A 88 22.93 15.78 4.12
CA CYS A 88 23.77 14.65 3.77
C CYS A 88 24.96 14.50 4.72
N GLU A 89 25.23 13.24 5.08
CA GLU A 89 26.50 12.80 5.64
C GLU A 89 27.40 12.39 4.48
N ILE A 90 28.63 12.91 4.47
CA ILE A 90 29.58 12.70 3.39
C ILE A 90 30.66 11.78 3.94
N THR A 91 30.75 10.59 3.36
CA THR A 91 31.79 9.60 3.70
C THR A 91 32.73 9.45 2.53
N ARG A 92 34.03 9.61 2.79
CA ARG A 92 35.07 9.37 1.79
C ARG A 92 35.44 7.89 1.78
N GLU A 93 35.30 7.27 0.63
CA GLU A 93 35.75 5.92 0.32
C GLU A 93 37.02 5.99 -0.54
N GLU A 94 37.73 4.88 -0.77
CA GLU A 94 39.06 4.90 -1.42
C GLU A 94 39.09 5.59 -2.79
N GLN A 95 38.01 5.51 -3.58
CA GLN A 95 37.92 6.09 -4.93
C GLN A 95 36.63 6.87 -5.20
N SER A 96 35.79 7.06 -4.17
CA SER A 96 34.47 7.69 -4.29
C SER A 96 34.10 8.45 -3.02
N ILE A 97 33.15 9.36 -3.16
CA ILE A 97 32.56 10.09 -2.06
C ILE A 97 31.08 9.76 -2.04
N ARG A 98 30.64 9.16 -0.93
CA ARG A 98 29.25 8.77 -0.71
C ARG A 98 28.52 9.86 0.04
N PHE A 99 27.46 10.35 -0.58
CA PHE A 99 26.48 11.28 -0.02
C PHE A 99 25.30 10.47 0.47
N THR A 100 25.12 10.39 1.78
CA THR A 100 23.98 9.70 2.41
C THR A 100 23.03 10.76 2.93
N TYR A 101 21.83 10.85 2.36
CA TYR A 101 20.90 11.96 2.61
C TYR A 101 19.53 11.50 3.08
N ALA A 102 18.88 12.35 3.87
CA ALA A 102 17.45 12.23 4.19
C ALA A 102 16.69 13.39 3.58
N GLU A 103 15.56 13.11 2.93
CA GLU A 103 14.65 14.14 2.44
C GLU A 103 13.98 14.86 3.62
N ARG A 104 13.96 16.19 3.57
CA ARG A 104 13.12 17.02 4.44
C ARG A 104 11.70 17.10 3.85
N VAL A 105 10.89 16.09 4.13
CA VAL A 105 9.44 16.21 3.91
C VAL A 105 8.86 16.97 5.10
N GLU A 106 8.28 18.15 4.87
CA GLU A 106 7.38 18.80 5.85
C GLU A 106 6.09 17.96 5.94
N ILE A 107 6.12 16.94 6.79
CA ILE A 107 4.96 16.13 7.12
C ILE A 107 4.19 16.88 8.24
N PRO A 108 2.93 17.31 8.02
CA PRO A 108 2.14 17.94 9.07
C PRO A 108 2.04 17.00 10.28
N LYS A 109 2.53 17.50 11.43
CA LYS A 109 2.89 16.72 12.62
C LYS A 109 1.76 16.02 13.38
N SER A 110 0.51 16.08 12.92
CA SER A 110 -0.64 15.68 13.76
C SER A 110 -1.52 14.54 13.26
N VAL A 111 -1.25 13.92 12.10
CA VAL A 111 -2.06 12.77 11.63
C VAL A 111 -1.22 11.59 11.12
N LEU A 112 0.11 11.74 11.03
CA LEU A 112 0.93 10.91 10.16
C LEU A 112 2.00 10.06 10.87
N SER A 113 2.17 10.11 12.19
CA SER A 113 3.31 9.40 12.84
C SER A 113 3.13 7.88 12.97
N GLU A 114 1.92 7.41 13.24
CA GLU A 114 1.65 5.98 13.46
C GLU A 114 1.33 5.26 12.15
N GLU A 115 0.46 5.85 11.32
CA GLU A 115 0.08 5.32 10.01
C GLU A 115 1.29 5.26 9.05
N TRP A 116 2.16 6.29 9.01
CA TRP A 116 3.41 6.19 8.23
C TRP A 116 4.40 5.21 8.81
N SER A 117 4.46 5.02 10.14
CA SER A 117 5.35 4.03 10.75
C SER A 117 4.94 2.62 10.34
N LEU A 118 3.63 2.33 10.35
CA LEU A 118 3.05 1.07 9.86
C LEU A 118 3.27 0.89 8.36
N MET A 119 3.01 1.92 7.55
CA MET A 119 3.24 1.87 6.10
C MET A 119 4.72 1.72 5.74
N SER A 120 5.61 2.44 6.42
CA SER A 120 7.06 2.32 6.24
C SER A 120 7.55 0.91 6.58
N LYS A 121 6.99 0.30 7.63
CA LYS A 121 7.30 -1.08 8.01
C LYS A 121 6.86 -2.08 6.94
N VAL A 122 5.67 -1.92 6.36
CA VAL A 122 5.14 -2.81 5.32
C VAL A 122 5.89 -2.61 4.00
N VAL A 123 6.05 -1.37 3.54
CA VAL A 123 6.82 -1.06 2.33
C VAL A 123 8.26 -1.55 2.45
N SER A 124 8.83 -1.50 3.67
CA SER A 124 10.20 -1.95 3.91
C SER A 124 10.36 -3.46 4.11
N HIS A 125 9.33 -4.18 4.58
CA HIS A 125 9.44 -5.60 4.91
C HIS A 125 8.64 -6.48 3.94
N ASP A 126 7.35 -6.19 3.79
CA ASP A 126 6.40 -7.05 3.07
C ASP A 126 6.46 -6.84 1.56
N LEU A 127 6.93 -5.68 1.08
CA LEU A 127 7.32 -5.49 -0.32
C LEU A 127 8.77 -5.92 -0.61
N ARG A 128 9.68 -5.78 0.36
CA ARG A 128 11.10 -6.11 0.17
C ARG A 128 11.32 -7.62 0.01
N GLU A 129 10.61 -8.44 0.77
CA GLU A 129 10.76 -9.90 0.70
C GLU A 129 10.31 -10.53 -0.63
N PRO A 130 9.13 -10.21 -1.22
CA PRO A 130 8.77 -10.70 -2.54
C PRO A 130 9.73 -10.18 -3.63
N LEU A 131 10.13 -8.90 -3.58
CA LEU A 131 11.11 -8.34 -4.53
C LEU A 131 12.48 -9.02 -4.43
N ARG A 132 12.95 -9.32 -3.22
CA ARG A 132 14.21 -10.08 -2.99
C ARG A 132 14.13 -11.49 -3.58
N LYS A 133 12.99 -12.16 -3.42
CA LYS A 133 12.76 -13.51 -3.99
C LYS A 133 12.68 -13.49 -5.52
N ILE A 134 12.02 -12.48 -6.10
CA ILE A 134 11.99 -12.24 -7.55
C ILE A 134 13.43 -12.13 -8.08
N LEU A 135 14.27 -11.29 -7.45
CA LEU A 135 15.67 -11.12 -7.83
C LEU A 135 16.45 -12.43 -7.71
N LEU A 136 16.32 -13.15 -6.59
CA LEU A 136 16.98 -14.45 -6.38
C LEU A 136 16.61 -15.48 -7.46
N TYR A 137 15.32 -15.60 -7.80
CA TYR A 137 14.87 -16.56 -8.81
C TYR A 137 15.29 -16.16 -10.21
N ILE A 138 15.28 -14.86 -10.54
CA ILE A 138 15.88 -14.35 -11.79
C ILE A 138 17.37 -14.71 -11.84
N ASP A 139 18.12 -14.53 -10.76
CA ASP A 139 19.55 -14.87 -10.69
C ASP A 139 19.79 -16.38 -10.82
N MET A 140 18.95 -17.23 -10.23
CA MET A 140 19.00 -18.68 -10.39
C MET A 140 18.74 -19.11 -11.85
N ILE A 141 17.79 -18.46 -12.53
CA ILE A 141 17.51 -18.71 -13.95
C ILE A 141 18.71 -18.25 -14.81
N ARG A 142 19.31 -17.09 -14.51
CA ARG A 142 20.50 -16.57 -15.22
C ARG A 142 21.75 -17.41 -14.99
N GLY A 143 21.88 -18.04 -13.82
CA GLY A 143 22.99 -18.93 -13.48
C GLY A 143 22.98 -20.26 -14.25
N ASN A 144 21.84 -20.65 -14.83
CA ASN A 144 21.76 -21.77 -15.77
C ASN A 144 22.22 -21.30 -17.17
N THR A 145 23.47 -21.64 -17.49
CA THR A 145 24.17 -21.23 -18.73
C THR A 145 23.73 -21.99 -19.99
N GLN A 146 22.82 -22.95 -19.86
CA GLN A 146 22.20 -23.61 -21.01
C GLN A 146 20.92 -22.84 -21.34
N ASN A 147 20.85 -22.19 -22.51
CA ASN A 147 19.71 -21.42 -23.04
C ASN A 147 18.43 -22.26 -23.28
N VAL A 148 18.15 -23.26 -22.43
CA VAL A 148 17.03 -24.18 -22.49
C VAL A 148 16.20 -23.99 -21.24
N ILE A 149 14.92 -23.65 -21.40
CA ILE A 149 13.98 -23.56 -20.28
C ILE A 149 13.70 -24.98 -19.79
N THR A 150 14.36 -25.37 -18.70
CA THR A 150 14.09 -26.65 -18.02
C THR A 150 12.76 -26.60 -17.25
N PRO A 151 12.18 -27.75 -16.88
CA PRO A 151 11.00 -27.79 -16.00
C PRO A 151 11.19 -27.00 -14.69
N ASP A 152 12.38 -27.06 -14.08
CA ASP A 152 12.71 -26.30 -12.88
C ASP A 152 12.75 -24.79 -13.14
N SER A 153 13.33 -24.38 -14.29
CA SER A 153 13.35 -22.98 -14.72
C SER A 153 11.94 -22.43 -14.94
N ARG A 154 11.03 -23.27 -15.47
CA ARG A 154 9.63 -22.92 -15.69
C ARG A 154 8.87 -22.74 -14.38
N MET A 155 9.13 -23.62 -13.39
CA MET A 155 8.58 -23.48 -12.05
C MET A 155 9.07 -22.18 -11.39
N LEU A 156 10.36 -21.89 -11.46
CA LEU A 156 10.93 -20.65 -10.92
C LEU A 156 10.33 -19.40 -11.59
N LEU A 157 10.16 -19.41 -12.91
CA LEU A 157 9.49 -18.32 -13.64
C LEU A 157 8.04 -18.11 -13.19
N GLN A 158 7.30 -19.20 -12.97
CA GLN A 158 5.92 -19.13 -12.49
C GLN A 158 5.87 -18.54 -11.07
N VAL A 159 6.72 -19.01 -10.16
CA VAL A 159 6.81 -18.45 -8.80
C VAL A 159 7.22 -16.97 -8.81
N THR A 160 8.16 -16.58 -9.68
CA THR A 160 8.55 -15.17 -9.87
C THR A 160 7.38 -14.32 -10.35
N ASN A 161 6.57 -14.83 -11.28
CA ASN A 161 5.40 -14.13 -11.78
C ASN A 161 4.37 -13.94 -10.67
N ASP A 162 4.07 -14.98 -9.90
CA ASP A 162 3.12 -14.94 -8.78
C ASP A 162 3.56 -13.94 -7.71
N LEU A 163 4.86 -13.91 -7.36
CA LEU A 163 5.42 -12.93 -6.43
C LEU A 163 5.35 -11.50 -6.96
N SER A 164 5.50 -11.31 -8.28
CA SER A 164 5.42 -10.00 -8.92
C SER A 164 3.98 -9.46 -8.87
N TYR A 165 3.00 -10.32 -9.14
CA TYR A 165 1.58 -9.97 -8.97
C TYR A 165 1.25 -9.61 -7.52
N GLN A 166 1.77 -10.36 -6.54
CA GLN A 166 1.58 -10.04 -5.12
C GLN A 166 2.17 -8.66 -4.76
N ALA A 167 3.37 -8.34 -5.25
CA ALA A 167 3.99 -7.04 -5.02
C ALA A 167 3.21 -5.89 -5.67
N MET A 168 2.66 -6.09 -6.88
CA MET A 168 1.78 -5.12 -7.52
C MET A 168 0.49 -4.90 -6.72
N GLN A 169 -0.16 -5.96 -6.25
CA GLN A 169 -1.36 -5.86 -5.41
C GLN A 169 -1.09 -5.11 -4.10
N LEU A 170 0.09 -5.30 -3.49
CA LEU A 170 0.53 -4.55 -2.32
C LEU A 170 0.68 -3.05 -2.65
N LEU A 171 1.32 -2.73 -3.78
CA LEU A 171 1.50 -1.35 -4.22
C LEU A 171 0.15 -0.65 -4.49
N ASP A 172 -0.74 -1.33 -5.22
CA ASP A 172 -2.07 -0.82 -5.53
C ASP A 172 -2.90 -0.60 -4.26
N ALA A 173 -2.82 -1.53 -3.31
CA ALA A 173 -3.47 -1.39 -2.01
C ALA A 173 -2.96 -0.18 -1.22
N ILE A 174 -1.64 0.08 -1.25
CA ILE A 174 -1.04 1.26 -0.60
C ILE A 174 -1.52 2.54 -1.27
N GLN A 175 -1.47 2.60 -2.61
CA GLN A 175 -1.92 3.77 -3.36
C GLN A 175 -3.40 4.07 -3.07
N LEU A 176 -4.23 3.03 -3.06
CA LEU A 176 -5.65 3.14 -2.80
C LEU A 176 -5.92 3.64 -1.37
N TYR A 177 -5.23 3.06 -0.38
CA TYR A 177 -5.32 3.48 1.02
C TYR A 177 -4.94 4.97 1.21
N ILE A 178 -3.83 5.41 0.61
CA ILE A 178 -3.38 6.82 0.63
C ILE A 178 -4.43 7.72 -0.04
N SER A 179 -4.95 7.31 -1.19
CA SER A 179 -5.91 8.10 -1.95
C SER A 179 -7.17 8.42 -1.13
N PHE A 180 -7.62 7.46 -0.31
CA PHE A 180 -8.79 7.61 0.55
C PHE A 180 -8.50 8.35 1.85
N ALA A 181 -7.32 8.18 2.44
CA ALA A 181 -6.88 8.99 3.58
C ALA A 181 -6.89 10.50 3.26
N HIS A 182 -6.61 10.87 2.01
CA HIS A 182 -6.62 12.26 1.55
C HIS A 182 -7.93 12.70 0.84
N ALA A 183 -8.88 11.79 0.64
CA ALA A 183 -10.11 12.05 -0.13
C ALA A 183 -11.16 12.93 0.60
N THR A 184 -10.89 13.36 1.84
CA THR A 184 -11.76 14.22 2.66
C THR A 184 -12.12 15.57 2.03
N ARG A 185 -11.54 15.93 0.87
CA ARG A 185 -11.82 17.16 0.12
C ARG A 185 -12.81 17.00 -1.04
N ARG A 186 -13.25 15.79 -1.40
CA ARG A 186 -14.23 15.60 -2.49
C ARG A 186 -15.66 15.77 -1.95
N THR A 187 -16.53 16.40 -2.75
CA THR A 187 -17.93 16.61 -2.40
C THR A 187 -18.73 15.31 -2.56
N LEU A 188 -19.35 14.86 -1.46
CA LEU A 188 -20.22 13.68 -1.49
C LEU A 188 -21.45 13.95 -2.34
N ARG A 189 -21.90 12.95 -3.09
CA ARG A 189 -23.12 13.00 -3.90
C ARG A 189 -24.07 11.87 -3.48
N PRO A 190 -25.38 11.97 -3.76
CA PRO A 190 -26.29 10.86 -3.54
C PRO A 190 -25.90 9.69 -4.46
N VAL A 191 -25.73 8.50 -3.89
CA VAL A 191 -25.35 7.27 -4.60
C VAL A 191 -26.35 6.16 -4.28
N ASN A 192 -26.92 5.55 -5.32
CA ASN A 192 -27.81 4.39 -5.19
C ASN A 192 -26.99 3.12 -4.92
N LEU A 193 -27.08 2.59 -3.70
CA LEU A 193 -26.27 1.43 -3.31
C LEU A 193 -26.67 0.14 -4.03
N ASN A 194 -27.87 0.02 -4.58
CA ASN A 194 -28.24 -1.16 -5.37
C ASN A 194 -27.41 -1.26 -6.65
N GLU A 195 -27.16 -0.13 -7.32
CA GLU A 195 -26.32 -0.09 -8.52
C GLU A 195 -24.87 -0.40 -8.20
N VAL A 196 -24.37 0.14 -7.09
CA VAL A 196 -23.02 -0.13 -6.59
C VAL A 196 -22.85 -1.61 -6.26
N LEU A 197 -23.81 -2.20 -5.53
CA LEU A 197 -23.80 -3.61 -5.19
C LEU A 197 -23.80 -4.48 -6.44
N ASN A 198 -24.70 -4.23 -7.40
CA ASN A 198 -24.80 -5.01 -8.63
C ASN A 198 -23.50 -4.99 -9.44
N LYS A 199 -22.88 -3.82 -9.60
CA LYS A 199 -21.58 -3.69 -10.30
C LYS A 199 -20.46 -4.43 -9.56
N SER A 200 -20.44 -4.32 -8.24
CA SER A 200 -19.43 -4.98 -7.40
C SER A 200 -19.58 -6.50 -7.45
N TRP A 201 -20.80 -7.00 -7.34
CA TRP A 201 -21.10 -8.42 -7.38
C TRP A 201 -20.82 -9.02 -8.76
N HIS A 202 -21.22 -8.35 -9.84
CA HIS A 202 -20.92 -8.81 -11.21
C HIS A 202 -19.41 -9.01 -11.41
N LYS A 203 -18.59 -8.06 -10.92
CA LYS A 203 -17.13 -8.18 -11.00
C LYS A 203 -16.62 -9.41 -10.22
N VAL A 204 -17.08 -9.61 -8.99
CA VAL A 204 -16.70 -10.77 -8.17
C VAL A 204 -17.13 -12.08 -8.84
N GLN A 205 -18.31 -12.11 -9.46
CA GLN A 205 -18.79 -13.29 -10.19
C GLN A 205 -17.93 -13.62 -11.40
N GLU A 206 -17.54 -12.62 -12.19
CA GLU A 206 -16.70 -12.80 -13.37
C GLU A 206 -15.30 -13.32 -13.01
N GLU A 207 -14.68 -12.75 -11.97
CA GLU A 207 -13.34 -13.12 -11.53
C GLU A 207 -13.28 -14.50 -10.86
N ASN A 208 -14.37 -14.95 -10.23
CA ASN A 208 -14.41 -16.19 -9.45
C ASN A 208 -15.30 -17.29 -10.07
N GLY A 209 -15.96 -17.04 -11.21
CA GLY A 209 -16.84 -18.01 -11.88
C GLY A 209 -18.08 -18.40 -11.06
N LEU A 210 -18.71 -17.46 -10.35
CA LEU A 210 -19.77 -17.73 -9.36
C LEU A 210 -21.20 -17.57 -9.91
N SER A 211 -22.15 -18.32 -9.32
CA SER A 211 -23.58 -18.19 -9.61
C SER A 211 -24.26 -17.06 -8.83
N ALA A 212 -25.35 -16.50 -9.38
CA ALA A 212 -26.07 -15.38 -8.76
C ALA A 212 -26.85 -15.76 -7.48
N GLN A 213 -27.15 -17.04 -7.25
CA GLN A 213 -28.00 -17.49 -6.14
C GLN A 213 -27.32 -17.43 -4.76
N ILE A 214 -26.03 -17.06 -4.72
CA ILE A 214 -25.20 -17.02 -3.51
C ILE A 214 -25.45 -15.73 -2.70
N LEU A 215 -25.90 -14.65 -3.36
CA LEU A 215 -26.10 -13.35 -2.75
C LEU A 215 -27.59 -13.03 -2.59
N THR A 216 -28.02 -12.80 -1.36
CA THR A 216 -29.33 -12.23 -1.04
C THR A 216 -29.14 -10.82 -0.48
N ALA A 217 -29.94 -9.87 -0.96
CA ALA A 217 -29.86 -8.49 -0.50
C ALA A 217 -31.24 -7.88 -0.33
N THR A 218 -31.46 -7.17 0.77
CA THR A 218 -32.60 -6.27 0.91
C THR A 218 -32.42 -5.03 0.03
N LYS A 219 -33.51 -4.29 -0.21
CA LYS A 219 -33.41 -3.03 -0.97
C LYS A 219 -32.48 -2.05 -0.26
N LEU A 220 -31.37 -1.70 -0.90
CA LEU A 220 -30.40 -0.78 -0.33
C LEU A 220 -30.84 0.69 -0.52
N PRO A 221 -30.52 1.59 0.43
CA PRO A 221 -30.87 3.00 0.36
C PRO A 221 -29.95 3.80 -0.57
N VAL A 222 -30.25 5.09 -0.72
CA VAL A 222 -29.33 6.07 -1.31
C VAL A 222 -28.51 6.70 -0.19
N VAL A 223 -27.18 6.74 -0.34
CA VAL A 223 -26.26 7.30 0.66
C VAL A 223 -25.43 8.44 0.10
N TRP A 224 -24.90 9.30 0.96
CA TRP A 224 -23.92 10.30 0.56
C TRP A 224 -22.55 9.65 0.34
N GLY A 225 -22.02 9.73 -0.87
CA GLY A 225 -20.72 9.16 -1.17
C GLY A 225 -20.17 9.38 -2.56
N HIS A 226 -19.11 8.64 -2.87
CA HIS A 226 -18.56 8.50 -4.22
C HIS A 226 -18.79 7.08 -4.71
N SER A 227 -19.36 6.96 -5.92
CA SER A 227 -19.76 5.66 -6.45
C SER A 227 -18.58 4.71 -6.70
N ASP A 228 -17.44 5.23 -7.12
CA ASP A 228 -16.19 4.51 -7.37
C ASP A 228 -15.64 3.89 -6.07
N THR A 229 -15.59 4.67 -5.00
CA THR A 229 -15.05 4.22 -3.71
C THR A 229 -16.00 3.26 -3.00
N LEU A 230 -17.32 3.51 -3.07
CA LEU A 230 -18.31 2.58 -2.52
C LEU A 230 -18.32 1.27 -3.30
N GLN A 231 -18.09 1.29 -4.62
CA GLN A 231 -17.94 0.06 -5.40
C GLN A 231 -16.69 -0.72 -4.96
N ALA A 232 -15.57 -0.05 -4.70
CA ALA A 232 -14.38 -0.70 -4.15
C ALA A 232 -14.64 -1.33 -2.77
N LEU A 233 -15.40 -0.66 -1.90
CA LEU A 233 -15.82 -1.18 -0.59
C LEU A 233 -16.63 -2.48 -0.75
N PHE A 234 -17.73 -2.45 -1.50
CA PHE A 234 -18.57 -3.64 -1.67
C PHE A 234 -17.82 -4.78 -2.36
N TYR A 235 -17.01 -4.48 -3.38
CA TYR A 235 -16.13 -5.47 -4.01
C TYR A 235 -15.25 -6.16 -2.97
N GLN A 236 -14.58 -5.40 -2.10
CA GLN A 236 -13.66 -5.96 -1.12
C GLN A 236 -14.33 -6.84 -0.06
N LEU A 237 -15.54 -6.47 0.37
CA LEU A 237 -16.32 -7.27 1.32
C LEU A 237 -16.82 -8.57 0.68
N LEU A 238 -17.33 -8.50 -0.56
CA LEU A 238 -17.84 -9.66 -1.30
C LEU A 238 -16.71 -10.61 -1.69
N ASP A 239 -15.58 -10.08 -2.16
CA ASP A 239 -14.38 -10.84 -2.49
C ASP A 239 -13.83 -11.57 -1.25
N ASN A 240 -13.83 -10.91 -0.07
CA ASN A 240 -13.47 -11.58 1.18
C ASN A 240 -14.43 -12.73 1.53
N ALA A 241 -15.74 -12.53 1.40
CA ALA A 241 -16.72 -13.58 1.67
C ALA A 241 -16.50 -14.82 0.78
N VAL A 242 -16.13 -14.62 -0.49
CA VAL A 242 -15.78 -15.70 -1.42
C VAL A 242 -14.48 -16.38 -1.03
N LYS A 243 -13.42 -15.61 -0.77
CA LYS A 243 -12.08 -16.12 -0.40
C LYS A 243 -12.06 -16.93 0.88
N PHE A 244 -12.88 -16.55 1.86
CA PHE A 244 -12.98 -17.21 3.15
C PHE A 244 -14.21 -18.12 3.27
N SER A 245 -14.79 -18.52 2.13
CA SER A 245 -15.87 -19.51 2.08
C SER A 245 -15.44 -20.86 2.67
N SER A 246 -16.38 -21.55 3.30
CA SER A 246 -16.12 -22.88 3.84
C SER A 246 -16.18 -23.93 2.72
N PRO A 247 -15.22 -24.88 2.64
CA PRO A 247 -15.29 -25.98 1.68
C PRO A 247 -16.39 -27.00 2.03
N GLU A 248 -16.92 -26.96 3.26
CA GLU A 248 -17.89 -27.94 3.76
C GLU A 248 -19.35 -27.60 3.44
N ARG A 249 -19.63 -26.38 2.98
CA ARG A 249 -21.00 -25.92 2.70
C ARG A 249 -21.05 -24.88 1.58
N PRO A 250 -22.18 -24.77 0.87
CA PRO A 250 -22.37 -23.71 -0.13
C PRO A 250 -22.25 -22.32 0.49
N LEU A 251 -21.51 -21.44 -0.17
CA LEU A 251 -21.40 -20.03 0.22
C LEU A 251 -22.78 -19.37 0.15
N GLN A 252 -23.09 -18.59 1.18
CA GLN A 252 -24.24 -17.70 1.25
C GLN A 252 -23.77 -16.36 1.79
N ILE A 253 -24.17 -15.30 1.10
CA ILE A 253 -23.92 -13.92 1.48
C ILE A 253 -25.27 -13.22 1.61
N ALA A 254 -25.54 -12.64 2.77
CA ALA A 254 -26.73 -11.86 3.05
C ALA A 254 -26.36 -10.39 3.27
N ILE A 255 -27.06 -9.49 2.60
CA ILE A 255 -26.92 -8.04 2.80
C ILE A 255 -28.24 -7.47 3.29
N GLU A 256 -28.23 -6.95 4.51
CA GLU A 256 -29.42 -6.40 5.16
C GLU A 256 -29.19 -4.93 5.51
N THR A 257 -30.28 -4.17 5.51
CA THR A 257 -30.28 -2.76 5.90
C THR A 257 -31.28 -2.48 6.98
N SER A 258 -30.87 -1.72 7.98
CA SER A 258 -31.75 -1.21 9.03
C SER A 258 -31.54 0.28 9.20
N GLU A 259 -32.63 0.98 9.50
CA GLU A 259 -32.54 2.39 9.86
C GLU A 259 -31.85 2.53 11.21
N THR A 260 -31.02 3.57 11.35
CA THR A 260 -30.47 3.98 12.63
C THR A 260 -30.93 5.39 12.97
N GLU A 261 -30.63 5.84 14.18
CA GLU A 261 -30.86 7.22 14.57
C GLU A 261 -29.99 8.20 13.72
N GLN A 262 -30.35 9.48 13.69
CA GLN A 262 -29.51 10.58 13.17
C GLN A 262 -29.19 10.55 11.66
N ASN A 263 -30.15 10.20 10.79
CA ASN A 263 -29.97 10.19 9.32
C ASN A 263 -28.83 9.28 8.84
N MET A 264 -28.51 8.25 9.62
CA MET A 264 -27.56 7.21 9.24
C MET A 264 -28.35 5.95 8.86
N VAL A 265 -27.76 5.12 8.00
CA VAL A 265 -28.27 3.79 7.70
C VAL A 265 -27.22 2.75 8.04
N GLN A 266 -27.66 1.66 8.65
CA GLN A 266 -26.82 0.50 8.92
C GLN A 266 -26.97 -0.51 7.79
N ILE A 267 -25.84 -1.02 7.31
CA ILE A 267 -25.75 -2.06 6.29
C ILE A 267 -24.95 -3.20 6.88
N ARG A 268 -25.51 -4.41 6.91
CA ARG A 268 -24.84 -5.62 7.36
C ARG A 268 -24.55 -6.51 6.17
N VAL A 269 -23.30 -6.90 6.01
CA VAL A 269 -22.83 -7.88 5.01
C VAL A 269 -22.39 -9.11 5.79
N GLN A 270 -23.17 -10.19 5.71
CA GLN A 270 -22.95 -11.43 6.43
C GLN A 270 -22.60 -12.55 5.46
N ASP A 271 -21.55 -13.31 5.74
CA ASP A 271 -21.21 -14.56 5.08
C ASP A 271 -21.35 -15.76 6.03
N ASN A 272 -21.50 -16.95 5.46
CA ASN A 272 -21.44 -18.22 6.18
C ASN A 272 -20.08 -18.92 6.00
N GLY A 273 -18.99 -18.15 5.86
CA GLY A 273 -17.64 -18.65 5.63
C GLY A 273 -17.02 -19.32 6.86
N LEU A 274 -15.69 -19.42 6.85
CA LEU A 274 -14.91 -20.04 7.94
C LEU A 274 -14.95 -19.24 9.24
N GLY A 275 -15.20 -17.92 9.16
CA GLY A 275 -15.02 -17.01 10.28
C GLY A 275 -13.56 -16.95 10.78
N PHE A 276 -13.31 -16.19 11.84
CA PHE A 276 -12.01 -16.13 12.50
C PHE A 276 -12.17 -15.96 14.01
N ASP A 277 -11.06 -16.04 14.74
CA ASP A 277 -11.08 -15.90 16.20
C ASP A 277 -11.59 -14.50 16.60
N PRO A 278 -12.68 -14.42 17.41
CA PRO A 278 -13.25 -13.17 17.89
C PRO A 278 -12.24 -12.20 18.53
N ALA A 279 -11.14 -12.70 19.10
CA ALA A 279 -10.08 -11.88 19.67
C ALA A 279 -9.44 -10.90 18.66
N TYR A 280 -9.56 -11.18 17.36
CA TYR A 280 -9.02 -10.32 16.30
C TYR A 280 -10.04 -9.38 15.64
N GLN A 281 -11.28 -9.29 16.14
CA GLN A 281 -12.35 -8.47 15.53
C GLN A 281 -11.99 -6.98 15.35
N THR A 282 -11.13 -6.44 16.20
CA THR A 282 -10.59 -5.07 16.05
C THR A 282 -9.36 -5.05 15.14
N ASP A 283 -8.53 -6.08 15.22
CA ASP A 283 -7.26 -6.17 14.51
C ASP A 283 -7.42 -6.46 13.01
N VAL A 284 -8.56 -6.98 12.57
CA VAL A 284 -8.81 -7.27 11.13
C VAL A 284 -8.80 -6.04 10.23
N PHE A 285 -8.99 -4.86 10.81
CA PHE A 285 -8.90 -3.60 10.08
C PHE A 285 -7.47 -3.02 10.04
N GLN A 286 -6.49 -3.67 10.69
CA GLN A 286 -5.10 -3.27 10.57
C GLN A 286 -4.57 -3.60 9.18
N LEU A 287 -3.84 -2.64 8.60
CA LEU A 287 -3.29 -2.76 7.25
C LEU A 287 -2.26 -3.91 7.18
N PHE A 288 -2.42 -4.79 6.18
CA PHE A 288 -1.60 -6.00 5.94
C PHE A 288 -1.68 -7.08 7.02
N LYS A 289 -2.68 -7.01 7.90
CA LYS A 289 -2.93 -8.07 8.87
C LYS A 289 -3.63 -9.25 8.18
N GLN A 290 -2.90 -10.34 7.98
CA GLN A 290 -3.47 -11.63 7.59
C GLN A 290 -3.69 -12.50 8.82
N LEU A 291 -4.92 -13.00 8.99
CA LEU A 291 -5.23 -14.03 10.00
C LEU A 291 -4.97 -15.45 9.49
N ASN A 292 -4.93 -15.64 8.17
CA ASN A 292 -4.58 -16.90 7.53
C ASN A 292 -3.58 -16.66 6.40
N ARG A 293 -2.34 -17.18 6.56
CA ARG A 293 -1.26 -17.03 5.57
C ARG A 293 -1.43 -17.91 4.33
N ASN A 294 -2.33 -18.89 4.39
CA ASN A 294 -2.58 -19.81 3.28
C ASN A 294 -3.66 -19.28 2.32
N THR A 295 -4.33 -18.17 2.66
CA THR A 295 -5.32 -17.54 1.79
C THR A 295 -4.66 -16.42 0.98
N ALA A 296 -4.92 -16.39 -0.33
CA ALA A 296 -4.38 -15.37 -1.22
C ALA A 296 -4.95 -13.97 -0.91
N GLY A 297 -4.08 -12.97 -0.84
CA GLY A 297 -4.45 -11.55 -0.68
C GLY A 297 -3.50 -10.81 0.23
N CYS A 298 -3.29 -9.51 0.02
CA CYS A 298 -2.30 -8.73 0.77
C CYS A 298 -2.71 -8.36 2.21
N GLY A 299 -3.92 -8.70 2.66
CA GLY A 299 -4.40 -8.33 4.00
C GLY A 299 -4.72 -6.84 4.16
N ALA A 300 -4.82 -6.08 3.08
CA ALA A 300 -5.17 -4.66 3.11
C ALA A 300 -6.68 -4.39 2.95
N GLY A 301 -7.47 -5.38 2.51
CA GLY A 301 -8.85 -5.18 2.08
C GLY A 301 -9.76 -4.56 3.14
N LEU A 302 -9.81 -5.13 4.35
CA LEU A 302 -10.65 -4.58 5.42
C LEU A 302 -10.14 -3.23 5.92
N ALA A 303 -8.82 -3.01 5.95
CA ALA A 303 -8.25 -1.70 6.28
C ALA A 303 -8.65 -0.61 5.25
N ILE A 304 -8.63 -0.94 3.96
CA ILE A 304 -9.12 -0.07 2.89
C ILE A 304 -10.62 0.18 3.06
N SER A 305 -11.39 -0.86 3.38
CA SER A 305 -12.83 -0.77 3.64
C SER A 305 -13.12 0.20 4.78
N GLN A 306 -12.35 0.12 5.87
CA GLN A 306 -12.43 1.06 6.99
C GLN A 306 -12.15 2.50 6.54
N LYS A 307 -11.06 2.74 5.80
CA LYS A 307 -10.77 4.09 5.31
C LYS A 307 -11.82 4.64 4.36
N ILE A 308 -12.40 3.81 3.50
CA ILE A 308 -13.52 4.24 2.65
C ILE A 308 -14.71 4.66 3.52
N VAL A 309 -15.10 3.84 4.50
CA VAL A 309 -16.26 4.15 5.35
C VAL A 309 -16.00 5.41 6.20
N GLU A 310 -14.81 5.55 6.78
CA GLU A 310 -14.39 6.75 7.52
C GLU A 310 -14.40 8.00 6.64
N SER A 311 -13.90 7.92 5.39
CA SER A 311 -13.93 9.06 4.45
C SER A 311 -15.35 9.47 4.06
N HIS A 312 -16.33 8.60 4.28
CA HIS A 312 -17.76 8.83 4.08
C HIS A 312 -18.49 9.22 5.38
N ARG A 313 -17.75 9.54 6.45
CA ARG A 313 -18.29 9.89 7.78
C ARG A 313 -19.09 8.75 8.41
N GLY A 314 -18.75 7.52 8.07
CA GLY A 314 -19.36 6.31 8.58
C GLY A 314 -18.53 5.61 9.64
N ASN A 315 -19.03 4.45 10.09
CA ASN A 315 -18.30 3.52 10.95
C ASN A 315 -18.39 2.09 10.38
N ILE A 316 -17.37 1.27 10.63
CA ILE A 316 -17.31 -0.14 10.25
C ILE A 316 -16.96 -1.00 11.46
N GLN A 317 -17.59 -2.17 11.57
CA GLN A 317 -17.34 -3.14 12.64
C GLN A 317 -17.39 -4.56 12.08
N ALA A 318 -16.61 -5.46 12.67
CA ALA A 318 -16.62 -6.88 12.34
C ALA A 318 -17.09 -7.70 13.55
N GLN A 319 -17.96 -8.67 13.28
CA GLN A 319 -18.39 -9.70 14.21
C GLN A 319 -18.17 -11.03 13.53
N THR A 320 -17.60 -12.01 14.23
CA THR A 320 -17.31 -13.31 13.63
C THR A 320 -17.31 -14.39 14.70
N GLN A 321 -17.52 -15.62 14.26
CA GLN A 321 -17.27 -16.81 15.04
C GLN A 321 -16.71 -17.91 14.13
N ILE A 322 -15.69 -18.62 14.62
CA ILE A 322 -15.05 -19.72 13.90
C ILE A 322 -16.11 -20.76 13.55
N GLY A 323 -16.18 -21.12 12.26
CA GLY A 323 -17.12 -22.09 11.73
C GLY A 323 -18.52 -21.55 11.45
N GLU A 324 -18.83 -20.29 11.79
CA GLU A 324 -20.15 -19.68 11.57
C GLU A 324 -20.14 -18.56 10.52
N GLY A 325 -18.99 -17.92 10.30
CA GLY A 325 -18.80 -16.90 9.26
C GLY A 325 -18.46 -15.53 9.85
N THR A 326 -18.61 -14.49 9.02
CA THR A 326 -18.31 -13.11 9.40
C THR A 326 -19.45 -12.18 9.03
N THR A 327 -19.76 -11.24 9.91
CA THR A 327 -20.67 -10.13 9.68
C THR A 327 -19.90 -8.83 9.76
N ILE A 328 -19.86 -8.10 8.65
CA ILE A 328 -19.34 -6.73 8.57
C ILE A 328 -20.51 -5.76 8.62
N THR A 329 -20.53 -4.90 9.63
CA THR A 329 -21.55 -3.87 9.81
C THR A 329 -20.98 -2.51 9.47
N LEU A 330 -21.62 -1.81 8.53
CA LEU A 330 -21.29 -0.45 8.09
C LEU A 330 -22.39 0.50 8.57
N THR A 331 -22.04 1.74 8.91
CA THR A 331 -22.99 2.85 9.00
C THR A 331 -22.58 3.97 8.05
N LEU A 332 -23.54 4.49 7.27
CA LEU A 332 -23.29 5.57 6.30
C LEU A 332 -24.39 6.64 6.38
N PRO A 333 -24.10 7.91 6.06
CA PRO A 333 -25.13 8.96 5.99
C PRO A 333 -26.13 8.69 4.87
N GLU A 334 -27.41 8.61 5.20
CA GLU A 334 -28.49 8.37 4.24
C GLU A 334 -28.85 9.68 3.50
N ALA A 335 -28.85 9.65 2.17
CA ALA A 335 -29.16 10.83 1.36
C ALA A 335 -30.66 11.15 1.31
N SER A 336 -31.51 10.13 1.46
CA SER A 336 -32.97 10.24 1.37
C SER A 336 -33.60 11.10 2.48
N LYS A 337 -32.91 11.29 3.62
CA LYS A 337 -33.44 11.94 4.83
C LYS A 337 -32.86 13.32 5.12
N VAL A 338 -31.86 13.78 4.35
CA VAL A 338 -31.22 15.08 4.57
C VAL A 338 -31.94 16.14 3.74
N GLN A 339 -32.91 16.83 4.35
CA GLN A 339 -33.24 18.20 3.94
C GLN A 339 -32.04 19.07 4.29
N LEU A 340 -31.35 19.57 3.26
CA LEU A 340 -30.35 20.62 3.38
C LEU A 340 -31.05 21.87 3.95
N ASN A 341 -30.85 22.15 5.23
CA ASN A 341 -31.15 23.44 5.83
C ASN A 341 -30.00 24.42 5.59
#